data_AF-A0A7W6CPN5-F1
#
_entry.id   AF-A0A7W6CPN5-F1
#
_cell.length_a   1.000
_cell.length_b   1.000
_cell.length_c   1.000
_cell.angle_alpha   90.00
_cell.angle_beta   90.00
_cell.angle_gamma   90.00
#
_symmetry.space_group_name_H-M   'P 1'
#
loop_
_entity.id
_entity.type
_entity.pdbx_description
1 polymer ?
#
loop_
_entity_poly.entity_id
_entity_poly.type
_entity_poly.pdbx_seq_one_letter_code
_entity_poly.pdbx_strand_id
1 'polypeptide(L)'
;MARRKAPSIPDDLLDQLLGGMDAASALNSPDWMNTLKKALAERALSAEMDYHLGGDAEAENSRNGYGRKTVATGTGKIDIEVPRDRTEVLPV
;
A
#
# COMPACT_ATOMS: atom_id res chain seq x y z
N MET A 1 22.27 28.16 -17.69
CA MET A 1 21.59 27.49 -16.55
C MET A 1 21.20 26.10 -16.99
N ALA A 2 21.64 25.05 -16.29
CA ALA A 2 21.29 23.67 -16.65
C ALA A 2 19.78 23.45 -16.42
N ARG A 3 19.04 23.08 -17.47
CA ARG A 3 17.64 22.66 -17.31
C ARG A 3 17.61 21.35 -16.55
N ARG A 4 16.82 21.27 -15.47
CA ARG A 4 16.51 19.98 -14.83
C ARG A 4 15.82 19.08 -15.86
N LYS A 5 16.21 17.81 -15.89
CA LYS A 5 15.50 16.77 -16.62
C LYS A 5 14.05 16.72 -16.13
N ALA A 6 13.10 16.46 -17.02
CA ALA A 6 11.70 16.32 -16.65
C ALA A 6 11.57 15.27 -15.52
N PRO A 7 10.79 15.56 -14.47
CA PRO A 7 10.64 14.66 -13.34
C PRO A 7 9.93 13.37 -13.78
N SER A 8 10.34 12.23 -13.20
CA SER A 8 9.73 10.93 -13.50
C SER A 8 8.35 10.75 -12.85
N ILE A 9 8.09 11.54 -11.80
CA ILE A 9 6.80 11.61 -11.11
C ILE A 9 6.23 13.00 -11.43
N PRO A 10 5.01 13.10 -11.96
CA PRO A 10 4.37 14.39 -12.20
C PRO A 10 4.24 15.21 -10.92
N ASP A 11 4.44 16.53 -11.01
CA ASP A 11 4.39 17.43 -9.85
C ASP A 11 3.00 17.41 -9.18
N ASP A 12 1.91 17.39 -9.97
CA ASP A 12 0.55 17.29 -9.44
C ASP A 12 0.30 16.03 -8.60
N LEU A 13 0.94 14.91 -8.95
CA LEU A 13 0.83 13.67 -8.19
C LEU A 13 1.65 13.75 -6.89
N LEU A 14 2.82 14.41 -6.93
CA LEU A 14 3.62 14.66 -5.73
C LEU A 14 2.84 15.56 -4.75
N ASP A 15 2.20 16.62 -5.24
CA ASP A 15 1.39 17.52 -4.42
C ASP A 15 0.20 16.79 -3.77
N GLN A 16 -0.45 15.87 -4.50
CA GLN A 16 -1.49 15.01 -3.96
C GLN A 16 -0.96 14.07 -2.87
N LEU A 17 0.21 13.45 -3.08
CA LEU A 17 0.83 12.56 -2.10
C LEU A 17 1.26 13.31 -0.83
N LEU A 18 1.72 14.55 -0.98
CA LEU A 18 2.09 15.42 0.13
C LEU A 18 0.87 15.96 0.89
N GLY A 19 -0.34 15.89 0.32
CA GLY A 19 -1.58 16.31 0.99
C GLY A 19 -1.56 17.77 1.45
N GLY A 20 -0.85 18.64 0.72
CA GLY A 20 -0.65 20.05 1.08
C GLY A 20 0.46 20.31 2.11
N MET A 21 1.21 19.29 2.54
CA MET A 21 2.44 19.48 3.30
C MET A 21 3.55 20.05 2.41
N ASP A 22 4.37 20.94 2.95
CA ASP A 22 5.59 21.34 2.26
C ASP A 22 6.64 20.21 2.31
N ALA A 23 7.57 20.24 1.36
CA ALA A 23 8.57 19.19 1.20
C ALA A 23 9.50 19.03 2.42
N ALA A 24 9.79 20.11 3.16
CA ALA A 24 10.63 20.03 4.35
C ALA A 24 9.88 19.36 5.50
N SER A 25 8.60 19.70 5.69
CA SER A 25 7.73 19.04 6.67
C SER A 25 7.53 17.57 6.35
N ALA A 26 7.37 17.22 5.06
CA ALA A 26 7.26 15.84 4.62
C ALA A 26 8.54 15.03 4.90
N LEU A 27 9.72 15.58 4.63
CA LEU A 27 10.98 14.89 4.94
C LEU A 27 11.19 14.64 6.43
N ASN A 28 10.64 15.49 7.29
CA ASN A 28 10.77 15.38 8.74
C ASN A 28 9.66 14.55 9.41
N SER A 29 8.62 14.17 8.67
CA SER A 29 7.52 13.35 9.20
C SER A 29 7.56 11.94 8.63
N PRO A 30 7.98 10.92 9.41
CA PRO A 30 7.97 9.53 8.96
C PRO A 30 6.54 8.97 8.78
N ASP A 31 5.52 9.65 9.30
CA ASP A 31 4.14 9.13 9.35
C ASP A 31 3.49 9.05 7.98
N TRP A 32 3.59 10.07 7.13
CA TRP A 32 2.98 10.03 5.80
C TRP A 32 3.66 8.98 4.89
N MET A 33 4.97 8.78 5.05
CA MET A 33 5.71 7.72 4.35
C MET A 33 5.27 6.34 4.79
N ASN A 34 5.02 6.14 6.09
CA ASN A 34 4.48 4.88 6.60
C ASN A 34 3.05 4.66 6.08
N THR A 35 2.22 5.69 6.02
CA THR A 35 0.88 5.62 5.40
C THR A 35 0.94 5.25 3.92
N LEU A 36 1.86 5.84 3.14
CA LEU A 36 2.02 5.49 1.73
C LEU A 36 2.46 4.03 1.56
N LYS A 37 3.44 3.57 2.36
CA LYS A 37 3.89 2.17 2.35
C LYS A 37 2.76 1.21 2.72
N LYS A 38 1.97 1.54 3.74
CA LYS A 38 0.78 0.79 4.14
C LYS A 38 -0.19 0.65 2.96
N ALA A 39 -0.61 1.77 2.39
CA ALA A 39 -1.59 1.78 1.30
C ALA A 39 -1.10 0.98 0.08
N LEU A 40 0.18 1.11 -0.26
CA LEU A 40 0.78 0.34 -1.34
C LEU A 40 0.80 -1.17 -1.05
N ALA A 41 1.17 -1.57 0.17
CA ALA A 41 1.20 -2.97 0.58
C ALA A 41 -0.19 -3.60 0.57
N GLU A 42 -1.19 -2.94 1.16
CA GLU A 42 -2.58 -3.42 1.20
C GLU A 42 -3.17 -3.53 -0.22
N ARG A 43 -2.85 -2.58 -1.10
CA ARG A 43 -3.28 -2.63 -2.51
C ARG A 43 -2.65 -3.80 -3.26
N ALA A 44 -1.35 -4.05 -3.05
CA ALA A 44 -0.65 -5.18 -3.65
C ALA A 44 -1.24 -6.52 -3.18
N LEU A 45 -1.44 -6.69 -1.87
CA LEU A 45 -2.05 -7.89 -1.30
C LEU A 45 -3.49 -8.11 -1.78
N SER A 46 -4.27 -7.03 -1.93
CA SER A 46 -5.61 -7.13 -2.48
C SER A 46 -5.61 -7.61 -3.92
N ALA A 47 -4.68 -7.11 -4.75
CA ALA A 47 -4.53 -7.55 -6.13
C ALA A 47 -4.06 -9.02 -6.23
N GLU A 48 -3.16 -9.44 -5.34
CA GLU A 48 -2.76 -10.86 -5.24
C GLU A 48 -3.95 -11.74 -4.85
N MET A 49 -4.80 -11.31 -3.91
CA MET A 49 -6.03 -12.01 -3.54
C MET A 49 -7.03 -12.08 -4.72
N ASP A 50 -7.22 -10.98 -5.46
CA ASP A 50 -8.08 -10.97 -6.64
C ASP A 50 -7.59 -12.00 -7.68
N TYR A 51 -6.27 -12.06 -7.89
CA TYR A 51 -5.65 -13.05 -8.76
C TYR A 51 -5.81 -14.49 -8.24
N HIS A 52 -5.58 -14.69 -6.93
CA HIS A 52 -5.66 -16.00 -6.28
C HIS A 52 -7.08 -16.61 -6.35
N LEU A 53 -8.12 -15.79 -6.17
CA LEU A 53 -9.52 -16.24 -6.20
C LEU A 53 -10.07 -16.44 -7.62
N GLY A 54 -9.34 -16.04 -8.66
CA GLY A 54 -9.70 -16.32 -10.07
C GLY A 54 -10.97 -15.63 -10.59
N GLY A 55 -11.63 -14.78 -9.78
CA GLY A 55 -12.79 -13.99 -10.19
C GLY A 55 -14.15 -14.72 -10.19
N ASP A 56 -14.21 -16.00 -9.83
CA ASP A 56 -15.45 -16.76 -9.76
C ASP A 56 -16.15 -16.57 -8.40
N ALA A 57 -17.33 -15.93 -8.43
CA ALA A 57 -18.12 -15.65 -7.23
C ALA A 57 -18.72 -16.92 -6.59
N GLU A 58 -18.84 -18.01 -7.36
CA GLU A 58 -19.37 -19.31 -6.93
C GLU A 58 -18.26 -20.32 -6.57
N ALA A 59 -17.01 -19.86 -6.42
CA ALA A 59 -15.90 -20.72 -6.02
C ALA A 59 -16.03 -21.13 -4.54
N GLU A 60 -15.61 -22.36 -4.23
CA GLU A 60 -15.55 -22.89 -2.86
C GLU A 60 -14.68 -22.00 -1.94
N ASN A 61 -13.67 -21.36 -2.53
CA ASN A 61 -12.87 -20.33 -1.89
C ASN A 61 -13.32 -18.92 -2.31
N SER A 62 -13.50 -18.05 -1.33
CA SER A 62 -13.91 -16.65 -1.54
C SER A 62 -13.28 -15.74 -0.49
N ARG A 63 -13.34 -14.42 -0.72
CA ARG A 63 -12.76 -13.45 0.21
C ARG A 63 -13.51 -13.46 1.55
N ASN A 64 -12.76 -13.56 2.65
CA ASN A 64 -13.26 -13.64 4.03
C ASN A 64 -12.69 -12.49 4.90
N GLY A 65 -12.92 -11.25 4.47
CA GLY A 65 -12.52 -10.05 5.20
C GLY A 65 -11.00 -9.83 5.24
N TYR A 66 -10.54 -9.14 6.29
CA TYR A 66 -9.16 -8.72 6.48
C TYR A 66 -8.64 -9.06 7.89
N GLY A 67 -7.40 -9.54 7.97
CA GLY A 67 -6.64 -9.69 9.21
C GLY A 67 -5.70 -8.52 9.44
N ARG A 68 -5.35 -8.21 10.70
CA ARG A 68 -4.36 -7.18 11.01
C ARG A 68 -2.99 -7.80 11.24
N LYS A 69 -1.96 -7.22 10.63
CA LYS A 69 -0.55 -7.61 10.81
C LYS A 69 0.31 -6.38 11.02
N THR A 70 1.18 -6.42 12.03
CA THR A 70 2.21 -5.40 12.24
C THR A 70 3.50 -5.84 11.57
N VAL A 71 3.94 -5.09 10.57
CA VAL A 71 5.17 -5.37 9.81
C VAL A 71 6.28 -4.44 10.28
N ALA A 72 7.43 -5.01 10.62
CA ALA A 72 8.64 -4.24 10.90
C ALA A 72 9.29 -3.81 9.58
N THR A 73 9.53 -2.52 9.41
CA THR A 73 10.22 -1.93 8.27
C THR A 73 11.47 -1.18 8.74
N GLY A 74 12.34 -0.80 7.81
CA GLY A 74 13.53 -0.01 8.13
C GLY A 74 13.22 1.36 8.76
N THR A 75 11.99 1.88 8.63
CA THR A 75 11.56 3.16 9.20
C THR A 75 10.65 3.02 10.42
N GLY A 76 10.43 1.79 10.92
CA GLY A 76 9.56 1.52 12.04
C GLY A 76 8.51 0.44 11.75
N LYS A 77 7.57 0.27 12.67
CA LYS A 77 6.48 -0.70 12.54
C LYS A 77 5.29 -0.07 11.83
N ILE A 78 4.64 -0.82 10.95
CA ILE A 78 3.46 -0.39 10.21
C ILE A 78 2.38 -1.46 10.37
N ASP A 79 1.18 -1.06 10.76
CA ASP A 79 0.01 -1.95 10.81
C ASP A 79 -0.70 -1.96 9.46
N ILE A 80 -0.86 -3.17 8.90
CA ILE A 80 -1.52 -3.39 7.62
C ILE A 80 -2.72 -4.33 7.75
N GLU A 81 -3.68 -4.17 6.86
CA GLU A 81 -4.84 -5.04 6.67
C GLU A 81 -4.56 -6.04 5.54
N VAL A 82 -4.45 -7.32 5.90
CA VAL A 82 -4.14 -8.42 4.98
C VAL A 82 -5.45 -9.09 4.57
N PRO A 83 -5.80 -9.15 3.27
CA PRO A 83 -6.99 -9.84 2.81
C PRO A 83 -6.89 -11.33 3.12
N ARG A 84 -8.01 -11.94 3.50
CA ARG A 84 -8.09 -13.37 3.79
C ARG A 84 -9.05 -14.07 2.83
N ASP A 85 -8.77 -15.33 2.57
CA ASP A 85 -9.65 -16.24 1.84
C ASP A 85 -10.37 -17.16 2.84
N ARG A 86 -11.39 -17.88 2.38
CA ARG A 86 -12.24 -18.69 3.25
C ARG A 86 -11.59 -20.02 3.62
N THR A 87 -10.79 -20.56 2.71
CA THR A 87 -10.10 -21.84 2.90
C THR A 87 -8.75 -21.73 3.61
N GLU A 88 -8.33 -20.50 3.97
CA GLU A 88 -7.04 -20.21 4.62
C GLU A 88 -5.82 -20.75 3.84
N VAL A 89 -5.91 -20.78 2.50
CA VAL A 89 -4.89 -21.39 1.66
C VAL A 89 -3.70 -20.44 1.46
N LEU A 90 -3.85 -19.15 1.75
CA LEU A 90 -2.73 -18.20 1.76
C LEU A 90 -2.00 -18.19 3.12
N PRO A 91 -0.71 -18.60 3.17
CA PRO A 91 0.09 -18.43 4.37
C PRO A 91 0.31 -16.94 4.66
N VAL A 92 0.05 -16.53 5.90
CA VAL A 92 0.14 -15.14 6.39
C VAL A 92 1.57 -14.69 6.65
#